data_AF-A0A3P7QNS9-F1
#
_entry.id   AF-A0A3P7QNS9-F1
#
_cell.length_a   1.000
_cell.length_b   1.000
_cell.length_c   1.000
_cell.angle_alpha   90.00
_cell.angle_beta   90.00
_cell.angle_gamma   90.00
#
_symmetry.space_group_name_H-M   'P 1'
#
loop_
_entity.id
_entity.type
_entity.pdbx_description
1 polymer ?
#
loop_
_entity_poly.entity_id
_entity_poly.type
_entity_poly.pdbx_seq_one_letter_code
_entity_poly.pdbx_strand_id
1 'polypeptide(L)'
;MNCTDPCCAYQWYVTSPFVEDHIPRADERLKLEEDAIFSAADAYSSSAQIEERCPKCGHNRAYFVQMQTRSADEPSTVKYSCMKCNYIWTEN
;
A
#
# COMPACT_ATOMS: atom_id res chain seq x y z
N MET A 1 -39.37 12.02 22.83
CA MET A 1 -38.75 13.16 22.13
C MET A 1 -38.25 14.12 23.18
N ASN A 2 -37.00 14.55 23.01
CA ASN A 2 -36.19 15.42 23.88
C ASN A 2 -35.68 14.77 25.17
N CYS A 3 -34.64 13.95 25.00
CA CYS A 3 -33.67 13.74 26.06
C CYS A 3 -32.78 14.99 26.12
N THR A 4 -33.03 15.82 27.12
CA THR A 4 -32.00 16.57 27.84
C THR A 4 -30.88 15.60 28.24
N ASP A 5 -29.70 15.73 27.64
CA ASP A 5 -28.46 15.45 28.35
C ASP A 5 -27.31 16.31 27.79
N PRO A 6 -26.65 17.13 28.63
CA PRO A 6 -25.52 17.95 28.27
C PRO A 6 -24.26 17.10 28.40
N CYS A 7 -23.73 16.56 27.30
CA CYS A 7 -22.43 15.90 27.34
C CYS A 7 -21.53 16.45 26.24
N CYS A 8 -20.48 17.13 26.68
CA CYS A 8 -19.42 17.77 25.90
C CYS A 8 -19.71 19.19 25.39
N ALA A 9 -19.72 20.14 26.33
CA ALA A 9 -19.24 21.49 26.04
C ALA A 9 -17.71 21.49 26.11
N TYR A 10 -17.04 21.17 25.00
CA TYR A 10 -15.67 21.63 24.80
C TYR A 10 -15.74 22.85 23.89
N GLN A 11 -15.73 24.02 24.52
CA GLN A 11 -15.52 25.25 23.79
C GLN A 11 -14.03 25.43 23.62
N TRP A 12 -13.57 25.30 22.38
CA TRP A 12 -12.20 25.55 22.02
C TRP A 12 -12.09 26.94 21.44
N TYR A 13 -11.26 27.75 22.09
CA TYR A 13 -10.87 29.04 21.56
C TYR A 13 -9.82 28.78 20.48
N VAL A 14 -10.18 29.08 19.23
CA VAL A 14 -9.23 29.09 18.12
C VAL A 14 -8.26 30.25 18.38
N THR A 15 -7.03 29.95 18.82
CA THR A 15 -6.07 30.99 19.22
C THR A 15 -5.32 31.61 18.04
N SER A 16 -5.51 31.07 16.84
CA SER A 16 -4.92 31.60 15.61
C SER A 16 -5.96 31.63 14.50
N PRO A 17 -6.21 32.77 13.84
CA PRO A 17 -7.00 32.76 12.62
C PRO A 17 -6.24 31.89 11.60
N PHE A 18 -6.87 30.81 11.14
CA PHE A 18 -6.42 30.11 9.95
C PHE A 18 -6.65 31.05 8.76
N VAL A 19 -5.66 31.90 8.48
CA VAL A 19 -5.54 32.52 7.17
C VAL A 19 -5.03 31.40 6.28
N GLU A 20 -5.92 30.83 5.47
CA GLU A 20 -5.50 30.02 4.33
C GLU A 20 -4.82 30.97 3.34
N ASP A 21 -3.54 31.25 3.57
CA ASP A 21 -2.71 31.68 2.45
C ASP A 21 -2.82 30.56 1.42
N HIS A 22 -3.32 30.89 0.22
CA HIS A 22 -3.28 29.99 -0.92
C HIS A 22 -1.82 29.71 -1.24
N ILE A 23 -1.23 28.76 -0.52
CA ILE A 23 0.09 28.21 -0.80
C ILE A 23 -0.10 27.55 -2.17
N PRO A 24 0.47 28.09 -3.27
CA PRO A 24 0.48 27.37 -4.53
C PRO A 24 1.15 26.04 -4.22
N ARG A 25 0.58 24.95 -4.73
CA ARG A 25 1.03 23.57 -4.52
C ARG A 25 2.50 23.43 -4.94
N ALA A 26 3.41 23.82 -4.06
CA ALA A 26 4.83 23.61 -4.17
C ALA A 26 5.04 22.13 -3.82
N ASP A 27 5.06 21.36 -4.89
CA ASP A 27 5.81 20.14 -5.10
C ASP A 27 6.93 19.84 -4.10
N GLU A 28 6.58 19.37 -2.91
CA GLU A 28 7.46 18.41 -2.25
C GLU A 28 6.64 17.37 -1.51
N ARG A 29 6.23 16.37 -2.30
CA ARG A 29 5.79 15.07 -1.80
C ARG A 29 6.92 14.58 -0.89
N LEU A 30 6.75 14.66 0.43
CA LEU A 30 7.62 14.06 1.44
C LEU A 30 7.68 12.54 1.21
N LYS A 31 8.53 12.15 0.26
CA LYS A 31 8.66 10.79 -0.30
C LYS A 31 9.50 9.85 0.56
N LEU A 32 9.80 10.20 1.81
CA LEU A 32 10.90 9.54 2.52
C LEU A 32 10.51 8.78 3.79
N GLU A 33 9.21 8.68 4.12
CA GLU A 33 8.77 7.84 5.25
C GLU A 33 7.76 6.74 4.86
N GLU A 34 6.90 6.96 3.86
CA GLU A 34 5.92 5.94 3.43
C GLU A 34 6.54 4.80 2.59
N ASP A 35 7.67 5.06 1.91
CA ASP A 35 8.35 4.08 1.06
C ASP A 35 9.27 3.12 1.85
N ALA A 36 9.54 3.39 3.14
CA ALA A 36 10.38 2.54 4.00
C ALA A 36 9.59 1.43 4.72
N ILE A 37 8.27 1.57 4.86
CA ILE A 37 7.40 0.61 5.57
C ILE A 37 7.07 -0.59 4.66
N PHE A 38 7.13 -0.43 3.34
CA PHE A 38 6.92 -1.50 2.37
C PHE A 38 8.23 -1.84 1.65
N SER A 39 9.22 -2.32 2.40
CA SER A 39 10.31 -3.09 1.80
C SER A 39 9.68 -4.19 0.94
N ALA A 40 9.86 -4.12 -0.38
CA ALA A 40 9.24 -5.05 -1.33
C ALA A 40 9.60 -6.52 -1.05
N ALA A 41 10.68 -6.77 -0.29
CA ALA A 41 11.09 -8.09 0.14
C ALA A 41 10.18 -8.65 1.25
N ASP A 42 9.77 -7.82 2.22
CA ASP A 42 8.97 -8.26 3.37
C ASP A 42 7.51 -8.47 3.01
N ALA A 43 6.99 -7.71 2.05
CA ALA A 43 5.60 -7.81 1.59
C ALA A 43 5.22 -9.19 1.03
N TYR A 44 6.17 -9.88 0.40
CA TYR A 44 5.94 -11.21 -0.19
C TYR A 44 6.38 -12.35 0.73
N SER A 45 7.14 -12.08 1.79
CA SER A 45 7.64 -13.11 2.72
C SER A 45 6.53 -13.96 3.35
N SER A 46 5.36 -13.37 3.57
CA SER A 46 4.17 -14.02 4.15
C SER A 46 3.26 -14.68 3.11
N SER A 47 3.58 -14.55 1.82
CA SER A 47 2.78 -15.14 0.74
C SER A 47 3.15 -16.60 0.47
N ALA A 48 2.32 -17.29 -0.32
CA ALA A 48 2.52 -18.69 -0.65
C ALA A 48 3.83 -18.90 -1.43
N GLN A 49 4.54 -20.00 -1.15
CA GLN A 49 5.77 -20.38 -1.84
C GLN A 49 5.46 -21.41 -2.92
N ILE A 50 6.05 -21.24 -4.10
CA ILE A 50 5.90 -22.16 -5.23
C ILE A 50 7.28 -22.47 -5.85
N GLU A 51 7.41 -23.67 -6.44
CA GLU A 51 8.63 -24.12 -7.08
C GLU A 51 8.71 -23.71 -8.56
N GLU A 52 8.78 -22.39 -8.82
CA GLU A 52 8.90 -21.83 -10.16
C GLU A 52 10.32 -21.31 -10.46
N ARG A 53 10.79 -21.52 -11.70
CA ARG A 53 12.12 -21.08 -12.13
C ARG A 53 12.12 -19.60 -12.49
N CYS A 54 12.89 -18.80 -11.75
CA CYS A 54 13.07 -17.39 -12.06
C CYS A 54 13.83 -17.18 -13.39
N PRO A 55 13.30 -16.38 -14.33
CA PRO A 55 13.93 -16.15 -15.63
C PRO A 55 15.24 -15.35 -15.55
N LYS A 56 15.48 -14.61 -14.45
CA LYS A 56 16.67 -13.76 -14.28
C LYS A 56 17.86 -14.49 -13.65
N CYS A 57 17.61 -15.30 -12.61
CA CYS A 57 18.67 -15.90 -11.79
C CYS A 57 18.66 -17.43 -11.77
N GLY A 58 17.66 -18.09 -12.36
CA GLY A 58 17.54 -19.55 -12.41
C GLY A 58 17.23 -20.21 -11.06
N HIS A 59 16.82 -19.44 -10.05
CA HIS A 59 16.38 -20.00 -8.77
C HIS A 59 15.00 -20.66 -8.90
N ASN A 60 14.81 -21.81 -8.25
CA ASN A 60 13.59 -22.63 -8.38
C ASN A 60 12.51 -22.32 -7.33
N ARG A 61 12.63 -21.23 -6.56
CA ARG A 61 11.61 -20.86 -5.55
C ARG A 61 11.18 -19.42 -5.73
N ALA A 62 9.87 -19.22 -5.72
CA ALA A 62 9.24 -17.92 -5.84
C ALA A 62 8.07 -17.80 -4.87
N TYR A 63 7.76 -16.57 -4.49
CA TYR A 63 6.52 -16.22 -3.81
C TYR A 63 5.44 -15.99 -4.86
N PHE A 64 4.20 -16.34 -4.54
CA PHE A 64 3.05 -16.27 -5.42
C PHE A 64 1.94 -15.42 -4.79
N VAL A 65 1.42 -14.46 -5.56
CA VAL A 65 0.28 -13.63 -5.17
C VAL A 65 -0.70 -13.53 -6.33
N GLN A 66 -1.96 -13.88 -6.06
CA GLN A 66 -3.08 -13.63 -6.97
C GLN A 66 -3.63 -12.24 -6.71
N MET A 67 -3.63 -11.38 -7.74
CA MET A 67 -4.26 -10.08 -7.70
C MET A 67 -5.54 -10.11 -8.51
N GLN A 68 -6.64 -9.74 -7.88
CA GLN A 68 -7.93 -9.55 -8.55
C GLN A 68 -8.05 -8.09 -8.97
N THR A 69 -8.22 -7.82 -10.26
CA THR A 69 -8.66 -6.50 -10.73
C THR A 69 -10.16 -6.36 -10.46
N ARG A 70 -10.64 -5.11 -10.38
CA ARG A 70 -12.00 -4.73 -9.92
C ARG A 70 -13.17 -5.19 -10.83
N SER A 71 -12.92 -6.08 -11.79
CA SER A 71 -13.91 -6.63 -12.71
C SER A 71 -13.79 -8.15 -12.74
N ALA A 72 -14.91 -8.86 -12.59
CA ALA A 72 -14.95 -10.32 -12.57
C ALA A 72 -14.76 -10.96 -13.95
N ASP A 73 -14.77 -10.16 -15.02
CA ASP A 73 -14.68 -10.61 -16.41
C ASP A 73 -13.24 -10.87 -16.90
N GLU A 74 -12.21 -10.51 -16.12
CA GLU A 74 -10.81 -10.84 -16.42
C GLU A 74 -10.35 -12.03 -15.55
N PRO A 75 -9.59 -12.99 -16.09
CA PRO A 75 -8.99 -14.03 -15.26
C PRO A 75 -8.05 -13.41 -14.22
N SER A 76 -7.98 -14.01 -13.04
CA SER A 76 -7.12 -13.53 -11.95
C SER A 76 -5.66 -13.47 -12.41
N THR A 77 -5.02 -12.31 -12.28
CA THR A 77 -3.62 -12.17 -12.66
C THR A 77 -2.71 -12.69 -11.56
N VAL A 78 -1.78 -13.58 -11.91
CA VAL A 78 -0.77 -14.10 -10.99
C VAL A 78 0.50 -13.29 -11.08
N LYS A 79 1.01 -12.86 -9.92
CA LYS A 79 2.36 -12.28 -9.80
C LYS A 79 3.27 -13.19 -9.00
N TYR A 80 4.47 -13.38 -9.53
CA TYR A 80 5.54 -14.10 -8.85
C TYR A 80 6.63 -13.14 -8.42
N SER A 81 7.26 -13.38 -7.28
CA SER A 81 8.48 -12.69 -6.87
C SER A 81 9.57 -13.69 -6.47
N CYS A 82 10.78 -13.52 -7.03
CA CYS A 82 11.88 -14.43 -6.73
C CYS A 82 12.43 -14.18 -5.32
N MET A 83 12.56 -15.24 -4.52
CA MET A 83 13.10 -15.18 -3.15
C MET A 83 14.56 -14.67 -3.08
N LYS A 84 15.34 -14.83 -4.16
CA LYS A 84 16.77 -14.52 -4.17
C LYS A 84 17.09 -13.14 -4.74
N CYS A 85 16.46 -12.78 -5.87
CA CYS A 85 16.79 -11.56 -6.60
C CYS A 85 15.67 -10.51 -6.60
N ASN A 86 14.54 -10.79 -5.91
CA ASN A 86 13.36 -9.94 -5.84
C ASN A 86 12.82 -9.49 -7.20
N TYR A 87 13.11 -10.27 -8.25
CA TYR A 87 12.55 -10.03 -9.57
C TYR A 87 11.07 -10.40 -9.56
N ILE A 88 10.23 -9.48 -10.00
CA ILE A 88 8.78 -9.67 -10.08
C ILE A 88 8.41 -9.87 -11.55
N TRP A 89 7.66 -10.93 -11.83
CA TRP A 89 7.09 -11.18 -13.15
C TRP A 89 5.62 -11.58 -13.04
N THR A 90 4.92 -11.48 -14.16
CA THR A 90 3.49 -11.77 -14.27
C THR A 90 3.31 -12.87 -15.30
N GLU A 91 2.47 -13.84 -14.97
CA GLU A 91 2.01 -14.89 -15.88
C GLU A 91 0.50 -14.73 -16.04
N ASN A 92 0.02 -14.86 -17.28
CA ASN A 92 -1.39 -14.71 -17.66
C ASN A 92 -1.86 -15.95 -18.39
#